data_AF-A0A0C2CPT8-F1
#
_entry.id   AF-A0A0C2CPT8-F1
#
_cell.length_a   1.000
_cell.length_b   1.000
_cell.length_c   1.000
_cell.angle_alpha   90.00
_cell.angle_beta   90.00
_cell.angle_gamma   90.00
#
_symmetry.space_group_name_H-M   'P 1'
#
loop_
_entity.id
_entity.type
_entity.pdbx_description
1 polymer ?
#
loop_
_entity_poly.entity_id
_entity_poly.type
_entity_poly.pdbx_seq_one_letter_code
_entity_poly.pdbx_strand_id
1 'polypeptide(L)'
;MRPGRPSIYDTKLAAKEMLDNPRMHSRSLAMHGGCLQSTALRLLRKIELVPKKPSIIPHVLSKADKKRRVAVCLNLLKRHRRGNLFYRIITCDIIWCFYDNPDQSMQWVKRFEKSNPVQRKDIHGKKSMLTVFWCVDGPILWKLVPQGKSVDADYVYQELKEMVFNAEKSCGKGDKILLLWNIRRLHFAKETQEKLEELQSENPPQPAYSSDPAPSDYHLFRSLEHWLEGKQLRSEDDLKLELSVLFE
;
A
#
# COMPACT_ATOMS: atom_id res chain seq x y z
N MET A 1 21.26 13.87 -49.04
CA MET A 1 20.89 14.29 -47.67
C MET A 1 21.66 15.57 -47.34
N ARG A 2 20.98 16.64 -46.91
CA ARG A 2 21.69 17.83 -46.41
C ARG A 2 22.16 17.55 -44.97
N PRO A 3 23.44 17.75 -44.63
CA PRO A 3 23.87 17.63 -43.24
C PRO A 3 23.14 18.69 -42.41
N GLY A 4 22.44 18.23 -41.37
CA GLY A 4 21.74 19.11 -40.44
C GLY A 4 22.72 20.03 -39.70
N ARG A 5 22.23 21.18 -39.21
CA ARG A 5 23.03 22.11 -38.41
C ARG A 5 23.69 21.37 -37.23
N PRO A 6 25.01 21.50 -37.03
CA PRO A 6 25.70 20.88 -35.90
C PRO A 6 25.05 21.32 -34.57
N SER A 7 24.88 20.37 -33.64
CA SER A 7 24.43 20.72 -32.29
C SER A 7 25.50 21.57 -31.62
N ILE A 8 25.17 22.83 -31.33
CA ILE A 8 26.05 23.76 -30.61
C ILE A 8 26.15 23.36 -29.13
N TYR A 9 25.23 22.52 -28.66
CA TYR A 9 25.08 22.15 -27.26
C TYR A 9 25.73 20.80 -26.97
N ASP A 10 26.57 20.76 -25.95
CA ASP A 10 27.16 19.54 -25.41
C ASP A 10 26.09 18.73 -24.66
N THR A 11 25.56 17.72 -25.34
CA THR A 11 24.55 16.81 -24.79
C THR A 11 25.08 15.97 -23.62
N LYS A 12 26.40 15.71 -23.56
CA LYS A 12 27.00 14.92 -22.49
C LYS A 12 27.11 15.74 -21.20
N LEU A 13 27.49 17.00 -21.32
CA LEU A 13 27.52 17.93 -20.19
C LEU A 13 26.12 18.12 -19.61
N ALA A 14 25.11 18.34 -20.47
CA ALA A 14 23.72 18.49 -20.04
C ALA A 14 23.16 17.22 -19.36
N ALA A 15 23.54 16.03 -19.85
CA ALA A 15 23.18 14.76 -19.23
C ALA A 15 23.77 14.63 -17.83
N LYS A 16 25.08 14.89 -17.71
CA LYS A 16 25.82 14.82 -16.45
C LYS A 16 25.20 15.77 -15.42
N GLU A 17 24.92 17.01 -15.81
CA GLU A 17 24.36 18.02 -14.91
C GLU A 17 22.97 17.66 -14.39
N MET A 18 22.10 17.07 -15.23
CA MET A 18 20.80 16.54 -14.79
C MET A 18 20.93 15.32 -13.88
N LEU A 19 21.90 14.44 -14.12
CA LEU A 19 22.11 13.25 -13.29
C LEU A 19 22.72 13.61 -11.93
N ASP A 20 23.62 14.59 -11.90
CA ASP A 20 24.20 15.14 -10.67
C ASP A 20 23.16 15.95 -9.87
N ASN A 21 22.20 16.58 -10.56
CA ASN A 21 21.10 17.33 -9.95
C ASN A 21 19.71 16.90 -10.46
N PRO A 22 19.17 15.74 -10.04
CA PRO A 22 17.92 15.17 -10.58
C PRO A 22 16.65 16.02 -10.36
N ARG A 23 16.73 17.06 -9.52
CA ARG A 23 15.63 17.99 -9.24
C ARG A 23 15.72 19.29 -10.05
N MET A 24 16.74 19.45 -10.88
CA MET A 24 16.93 20.65 -11.67
C MET A 24 15.81 20.78 -12.73
N HIS A 25 15.29 22.00 -12.87
CA HIS A 25 14.26 22.29 -13.86
C HIS A 25 14.88 22.44 -15.25
N SER A 26 14.14 22.04 -16.29
CA SER A 26 14.55 22.23 -17.69
C SER A 26 14.87 23.69 -18.07
N ARG A 27 14.27 24.66 -17.36
CA ARG A 27 14.56 26.09 -17.53
C ARG A 27 15.94 26.47 -16.97
N SER A 28 16.34 25.92 -15.83
CA SER A 28 17.67 26.16 -15.25
C SER A 28 18.77 25.60 -16.16
N LEU A 29 18.57 24.39 -16.68
CA LEU A 29 19.47 23.80 -17.68
C LEU A 29 19.56 24.66 -18.95
N ALA A 30 18.42 25.21 -19.39
CA ALA A 30 18.39 26.08 -20.56
C ALA A 30 19.20 27.37 -20.33
N MET A 31 19.15 27.95 -19.13
CA MET A 31 19.97 29.11 -18.76
C MET A 31 21.46 28.78 -18.73
N HIS A 32 21.85 27.68 -18.09
CA HIS A 32 23.27 27.24 -18.05
C HIS A 32 23.80 26.89 -19.44
N GLY A 33 22.97 26.24 -20.27
CA GLY A 33 23.31 25.89 -21.63
C GLY A 33 23.15 27.02 -22.65
N GLY A 34 22.72 28.22 -22.24
CA GLY A 34 22.51 29.35 -23.15
C GLY A 34 21.49 29.08 -24.27
N CYS A 35 20.46 28.30 -24.00
CA CYS A 35 19.49 27.83 -25.00
C CYS A 35 18.04 28.11 -24.60
N LEU A 36 17.11 27.94 -25.55
CA LEU A 36 15.68 27.95 -25.26
C LEU A 36 15.27 26.68 -24.49
N GLN A 37 14.31 26.80 -23.57
CA GLN A 37 13.79 25.67 -22.78
C GLN A 37 13.30 24.50 -23.65
N SER A 38 12.69 24.80 -24.79
CA SER A 38 12.24 23.78 -25.75
C SER A 38 13.42 22.98 -26.34
N THR A 39 14.55 23.64 -26.58
CA THR A 39 15.79 22.99 -27.04
C THR A 39 16.35 22.08 -25.96
N ALA A 40 16.43 22.55 -24.71
CA ALA A 40 16.85 21.73 -23.57
C ALA A 40 15.98 20.48 -23.43
N LEU A 41 14.65 20.60 -23.45
CA LEU A 41 13.73 19.46 -23.37
C LEU A 41 13.91 18.45 -24.51
N ARG A 42 14.12 18.93 -25.73
CA ARG A 42 14.36 18.06 -26.89
C ARG A 42 15.69 17.32 -26.77
N LEU A 43 16.74 17.98 -26.26
CA LEU A 43 18.04 17.35 -26.01
C LEU A 43 17.91 16.27 -24.92
N LEU A 44 17.24 16.56 -23.80
CA LEU A 44 16.99 15.59 -22.72
C LEU A 44 16.27 14.33 -23.24
N ARG A 45 15.22 14.50 -24.04
CA ARG A 45 14.52 13.35 -24.65
C ARG A 45 15.42 12.57 -25.62
N LYS A 46 16.30 13.25 -26.37
CA LYS A 46 17.24 12.61 -27.31
C LYS A 46 18.27 11.73 -26.57
N ILE A 47 18.61 12.07 -25.34
CA ILE A 47 19.50 11.28 -24.47
C ILE A 47 18.71 10.40 -23.48
N GLU A 48 17.44 10.13 -23.78
CA GLU A 48 16.57 9.24 -23.01
C GLU A 48 16.30 9.66 -21.54
N LEU A 49 16.57 10.92 -21.20
CA LEU A 49 16.19 11.49 -19.92
C LEU A 49 14.76 12.01 -19.97
N VAL A 50 13.91 11.44 -19.12
CA VAL A 50 12.51 11.83 -18.97
C VAL A 50 12.22 12.16 -17.50
N PRO A 51 11.47 13.25 -17.23
CA PRO A 51 11.05 13.54 -15.87
C PRO A 51 10.03 12.49 -15.41
N LYS A 52 10.26 11.92 -14.23
CA LYS A 52 9.32 11.02 -13.55
C LYS A 52 9.01 11.57 -12.17
N LYS A 53 7.75 11.43 -11.73
CA LYS A 53 7.40 11.69 -10.33
C LYS A 53 8.12 10.67 -9.44
N PRO A 54 8.74 11.08 -8.32
CA PRO A 54 9.35 10.13 -7.40
C PRO A 54 8.28 9.23 -6.77
N SER A 55 8.61 7.95 -6.57
CA SER A 55 7.79 7.06 -5.76
C SER A 55 7.86 7.48 -4.30
N ILE A 56 6.70 7.54 -3.64
CA ILE A 56 6.62 7.79 -2.19
C ILE A 56 6.88 6.46 -1.48
N ILE A 57 7.82 6.45 -0.53
CA ILE A 57 8.10 5.28 0.32
C ILE A 57 7.61 5.54 1.74
N PRO A 58 7.02 4.53 2.43
CA PRO A 58 6.51 4.73 3.80
C PRO A 58 7.59 5.06 4.83
N HIS A 59 8.81 4.54 4.65
CA HIS A 59 9.90 4.73 5.60
C HIS A 59 11.27 4.59 4.95
N VAL A 60 12.25 5.35 5.45
CA VAL A 60 13.66 5.22 5.06
C VAL A 60 14.31 4.13 5.91
N LEU A 61 14.46 2.94 5.34
CA LEU A 61 15.00 1.77 6.05
C LEU A 61 16.50 1.90 6.35
N SER A 62 16.91 1.52 7.56
CA SER A 62 18.31 1.38 7.92
C SER A 62 18.98 0.21 7.17
N LYS A 63 20.32 0.15 7.16
CA LYS A 63 21.05 -1.01 6.60
C LYS A 63 20.68 -2.32 7.31
N ALA A 64 20.44 -2.26 8.62
CA ALA A 64 20.05 -3.42 9.41
C ALA A 64 18.63 -3.92 9.05
N ASP A 65 17.67 -2.99 8.88
CA ASP A 65 16.31 -3.33 8.50
C ASP A 65 16.27 -3.99 7.11
N LYS A 66 17.02 -3.45 6.15
CA LYS A 66 17.15 -4.03 4.81
C LYS A 66 17.66 -5.47 4.87
N LYS A 67 18.73 -5.72 5.64
CA LYS A 67 19.28 -7.08 5.83
C LYS A 67 18.24 -8.03 6.46
N ARG A 68 17.54 -7.57 7.51
CA ARG A 68 16.51 -8.37 8.19
C ARG A 68 15.36 -8.73 7.24
N ARG A 69 14.89 -7.75 6.46
CA ARG A 69 13.84 -7.95 5.44
C ARG A 69 14.24 -9.00 4.41
N VAL A 70 15.45 -8.89 3.84
CA VAL A 70 15.97 -9.88 2.87
C VAL A 70 16.04 -11.28 3.50
N ALA A 71 16.54 -11.39 4.73
CA ALA A 71 16.64 -12.67 5.43
C ALA A 71 15.26 -13.33 5.65
N VAL A 72 14.26 -12.57 6.10
CA VAL A 72 12.88 -13.05 6.28
C VAL A 72 12.30 -13.51 4.94
N CYS A 73 12.37 -12.68 3.90
CA CYS A 73 11.83 -13.02 2.58
C CYS A 73 12.49 -14.27 2.00
N LEU A 74 13.82 -14.42 2.14
CA LEU A 74 14.53 -15.62 1.70
C LEU A 74 14.09 -16.87 2.46
N ASN A 75 13.80 -16.77 3.76
CA ASN A 75 13.30 -17.89 4.55
C ASN A 75 11.90 -18.31 4.10
N LEU A 76 10.97 -17.35 3.99
CA LEU A 76 9.61 -17.59 3.48
C LEU A 76 9.62 -18.21 2.07
N LEU A 77 10.49 -17.71 1.18
CA LEU A 77 10.67 -18.27 -0.16
C LEU A 77 11.18 -19.71 -0.14
N LYS A 78 12.17 -20.02 0.71
CA LYS A 78 12.66 -21.40 0.87
C LYS A 78 11.57 -22.33 1.40
N ARG A 79 10.74 -21.85 2.33
CA ARG A 79 9.62 -22.62 2.87
C ARG A 79 8.55 -22.88 1.82
N HIS A 80 8.18 -21.87 1.04
CA HIS A 80 7.25 -22.01 -0.08
C HIS A 80 7.76 -22.97 -1.16
N ARG A 81 9.08 -23.01 -1.41
CA ARG A 81 9.67 -23.99 -2.36
C ARG A 81 9.57 -25.44 -1.88
N ARG A 82 9.39 -25.69 -0.57
CA ARG A 82 9.26 -27.04 -0.01
C ARG A 82 7.82 -27.54 0.05
N GLY A 83 6.84 -26.66 -0.12
CA GLY A 83 5.42 -26.97 -0.03
C GLY A 83 4.57 -25.71 -0.17
N ASN A 84 3.28 -25.87 -0.43
CA ASN A 84 2.44 -24.75 -0.84
C ASN A 84 2.03 -23.85 0.33
N LEU A 85 2.92 -22.91 0.68
CA LEU A 85 2.73 -22.02 1.84
C LEU A 85 1.47 -21.13 1.74
N PHE A 86 1.09 -20.70 0.53
CA PHE A 86 0.06 -19.68 0.35
C PHE A 86 -1.35 -20.12 0.80
N TYR A 87 -1.71 -21.38 0.55
CA TYR A 87 -3.00 -21.93 0.98
C TYR A 87 -3.15 -22.06 2.50
N ARG A 88 -2.04 -21.93 3.24
CA ARG A 88 -2.02 -21.95 4.70
C ARG A 88 -1.99 -20.56 5.30
N ILE A 89 -1.81 -19.52 4.48
CA ILE A 89 -1.71 -18.15 4.97
C ILE A 89 -3.11 -17.58 5.15
N ILE A 90 -3.39 -17.18 6.38
CA ILE A 90 -4.45 -16.23 6.70
C ILE A 90 -3.77 -14.94 7.07
N THR A 91 -4.11 -13.85 6.38
CA THR A 91 -3.57 -12.52 6.68
C THR A 91 -4.62 -11.70 7.42
N CYS A 92 -4.15 -10.90 8.38
CA CYS A 92 -4.97 -9.99 9.15
C CYS A 92 -4.36 -8.59 9.13
N ASP A 93 -5.19 -7.58 8.86
CA ASP A 93 -4.81 -6.20 9.09
C ASP A 93 -6.04 -5.32 9.39
N ILE A 94 -5.77 -4.09 9.82
CA ILE A 94 -6.77 -3.12 10.24
C ILE A 94 -6.61 -1.82 9.43
N ILE A 95 -7.72 -1.30 8.92
CA ILE A 95 -7.77 -0.04 8.17
C ILE A 95 -8.84 0.91 8.72
N TRP A 96 -8.63 2.21 8.56
CA TRP A 96 -9.67 3.22 8.78
C TRP A 96 -10.46 3.45 7.48
N CYS A 97 -11.74 3.10 7.49
CA CYS A 97 -12.68 3.39 6.41
C CYS A 97 -13.36 4.73 6.68
N PHE A 98 -13.19 5.68 5.76
CA PHE A 98 -13.81 7.00 5.86
C PHE A 98 -15.19 6.99 5.23
N TYR A 99 -16.06 7.85 5.73
CA TYR A 99 -17.45 7.93 5.26
C TYR A 99 -17.55 8.88 4.06
N ASP A 100 -16.77 9.96 4.09
CA ASP A 100 -16.66 10.90 2.98
C ASP A 100 -15.35 10.63 2.21
N ASN A 101 -15.50 10.12 0.99
CA ASN A 101 -14.39 9.79 0.10
C ASN A 101 -14.53 10.59 -1.20
N PRO A 102 -14.08 11.85 -1.24
CA PRO A 102 -14.22 12.68 -2.43
C PRO A 102 -13.44 12.09 -3.61
N ASP A 103 -14.06 12.05 -4.79
CA ASP A 103 -13.42 11.61 -6.02
C ASP A 103 -12.40 12.66 -6.50
N GLN A 104 -11.11 12.32 -6.43
CA GLN A 104 -10.01 13.18 -6.85
C GLN A 104 -9.43 12.76 -8.21
N SER A 105 -10.18 11.98 -8.99
CA SER A 105 -9.82 11.58 -10.33
C SER A 105 -9.67 12.78 -11.27
N MET A 106 -8.95 12.54 -12.37
CA MET A 106 -8.67 13.57 -13.36
C MET A 106 -9.95 13.98 -14.09
N GLN A 107 -10.21 15.28 -14.14
CA GLN A 107 -11.33 15.85 -14.90
C GLN A 107 -10.87 16.29 -16.29
N TRP A 108 -11.62 15.90 -17.32
CA TRP A 108 -11.46 16.46 -18.66
C TRP A 108 -12.15 17.83 -18.72
N VAL A 109 -11.37 18.89 -18.94
CA VAL A 109 -11.88 20.26 -19.13
C VAL A 109 -11.31 20.88 -20.41
N LYS A 110 -11.95 21.93 -20.92
CA LYS A 110 -11.39 22.65 -22.08
C LYS A 110 -10.07 23.32 -21.71
N ARG A 111 -9.20 23.52 -22.71
CA ARG A 111 -7.79 24.00 -22.55
C ARG A 111 -7.61 25.24 -21.68
N PHE A 112 -8.62 26.12 -21.61
CA PHE A 112 -8.56 27.38 -20.87
C PHE A 112 -9.60 27.48 -19.74
N GLU A 113 -10.30 26.38 -19.45
CA GLU A 113 -11.25 26.29 -18.35
C GLU A 113 -10.56 25.70 -17.12
N LYS A 114 -11.02 26.11 -15.93
CA LYS A 114 -10.57 25.53 -14.66
C LYS A 114 -11.37 24.25 -14.38
N SER A 115 -10.72 23.25 -13.81
CA SER A 115 -11.39 22.07 -13.26
C SER A 115 -12.33 22.45 -12.11
N ASN A 116 -13.37 21.67 -11.91
CA ASN A 116 -14.23 21.86 -10.75
C ASN A 116 -13.42 21.55 -9.48
N PRO A 117 -13.49 22.42 -8.45
CA PRO A 117 -12.79 22.17 -7.20
C PRO A 117 -13.40 20.94 -6.51
N VAL A 118 -12.53 20.05 -6.04
CA VAL A 118 -12.90 18.90 -5.20
C VAL A 118 -12.40 19.15 -3.79
N GLN A 119 -13.23 18.86 -2.80
CA GLN A 119 -12.85 18.97 -1.39
C GLN A 119 -11.72 17.99 -1.06
N ARG A 120 -10.76 18.41 -0.24
CA ARG A 120 -9.74 17.49 0.27
C ARG A 120 -10.38 16.53 1.27
N LYS A 121 -9.97 15.26 1.22
CA LYS A 121 -10.37 14.26 2.21
C LYS A 121 -10.08 14.76 3.63
N ASP A 122 -11.11 14.80 4.46
CA ASP A 122 -10.97 15.21 5.86
C ASP A 122 -10.38 14.06 6.69
N ILE A 123 -9.14 14.26 7.17
CA ILE A 123 -8.42 13.27 7.98
C ILE A 123 -9.05 13.06 9.36
N HIS A 124 -9.83 14.03 9.84
CA HIS A 124 -10.55 14.00 11.12
C HIS A 124 -12.05 13.73 10.94
N GLY A 125 -12.49 13.49 9.71
CA GLY A 125 -13.88 13.17 9.39
C GLY A 125 -14.33 11.83 9.99
N LYS A 126 -15.64 11.57 9.88
CA LYS A 126 -16.24 10.31 10.35
C LYS A 126 -15.58 9.11 9.65
N LYS A 127 -15.16 8.15 10.47
CA LYS A 127 -14.47 6.93 10.04
C LYS A 127 -14.72 5.80 11.02
N SER A 128 -14.79 4.59 10.50
CA SER A 128 -14.85 3.35 11.29
C SER A 128 -13.63 2.51 11.00
N MET A 129 -13.17 1.81 12.02
CA MET A 129 -12.03 0.92 11.89
C MET A 129 -12.54 -0.45 11.42
N LEU A 130 -11.95 -0.99 10.37
CA LEU A 130 -12.28 -2.28 9.78
C LEU A 130 -11.13 -3.25 10.07
N THR A 131 -11.47 -4.40 10.66
CA THR A 131 -10.58 -5.56 10.78
C THR A 131 -10.96 -6.56 9.69
N VAL A 132 -10.00 -7.07 8.93
CA VAL A 132 -10.24 -8.11 7.92
C VAL A 132 -9.25 -9.25 8.08
N PHE A 133 -9.78 -10.47 8.09
CA PHE A 133 -9.08 -11.74 7.96
C PHE A 133 -9.45 -12.37 6.62
N TRP A 134 -8.44 -12.74 5.83
CA TRP A 134 -8.66 -13.33 4.51
C TRP A 134 -7.51 -14.24 4.10
N CYS A 135 -7.78 -15.14 3.17
CA CYS A 135 -6.81 -16.07 2.60
C CYS A 135 -6.86 -16.01 1.06
N VAL A 136 -6.14 -16.92 0.39
CA VAL A 136 -6.12 -16.99 -1.08
C VAL A 136 -7.50 -17.24 -1.70
N ASP A 137 -8.40 -17.90 -0.97
CA ASP A 137 -9.76 -18.21 -1.43
C ASP A 137 -10.75 -17.06 -1.21
N GLY A 138 -10.38 -16.05 -0.42
CA GLY A 138 -11.19 -14.86 -0.18
C GLY A 138 -11.29 -14.43 1.29
N PRO A 139 -12.22 -13.51 1.60
CA PRO A 139 -12.50 -13.06 2.96
C PRO A 139 -13.01 -14.19 3.85
N ILE A 140 -12.48 -14.28 5.08
CA ILE A 140 -12.90 -15.26 6.09
C ILE A 140 -13.76 -14.60 7.16
N LEU A 141 -13.33 -13.43 7.62
CA LEU A 141 -14.01 -12.65 8.65
C LEU A 141 -13.68 -11.18 8.45
N TRP A 142 -14.68 -10.31 8.49
CA TRP A 142 -14.47 -8.87 8.56
C TRP A 142 -15.44 -8.26 9.56
N LYS A 143 -14.99 -7.27 10.31
CA LYS A 143 -15.82 -6.54 11.27
C LYS A 143 -15.43 -5.08 11.36
N LEU A 144 -16.44 -4.23 11.56
CA LEU A 144 -16.21 -2.87 12.01
C LEU A 144 -16.05 -2.86 13.53
N VAL A 145 -14.96 -2.27 14.00
CA VAL A 145 -14.72 -2.05 15.43
C VAL A 145 -15.78 -1.07 15.94
N PRO A 146 -16.51 -1.40 17.01
CA PRO A 146 -17.53 -0.51 17.58
C PRO A 146 -16.97 0.88 17.88
N GLN A 147 -17.74 1.92 17.55
CA GLN A 147 -17.30 3.30 17.75
C GLN A 147 -16.96 3.57 19.22
N GLY A 148 -15.79 4.17 19.47
CA GLY A 148 -15.29 4.47 20.82
C GLY A 148 -14.64 3.29 21.53
N LYS A 149 -14.69 2.07 20.99
CA LYS A 149 -13.94 0.93 21.52
C LYS A 149 -12.51 0.96 20.99
N SER A 150 -11.54 0.79 21.89
CA SER A 150 -10.15 0.59 21.51
C SER A 150 -9.92 -0.88 21.13
N VAL A 151 -9.05 -1.13 20.16
CA VAL A 151 -8.60 -2.49 19.83
C VAL A 151 -7.62 -2.93 20.93
N ASP A 152 -8.16 -3.54 21.98
CA ASP A 152 -7.42 -4.13 23.10
C ASP A 152 -7.13 -5.63 22.86
N ALA A 153 -6.38 -6.24 23.77
CA ALA A 153 -5.99 -7.65 23.66
C ALA A 153 -7.19 -8.61 23.69
N ASP A 154 -8.26 -8.26 24.40
CA ASP A 154 -9.47 -9.09 24.50
C ASP A 154 -10.30 -9.06 23.23
N TYR A 155 -10.52 -7.88 22.66
CA TYR A 155 -11.18 -7.74 21.37
C TYR A 155 -10.46 -8.58 20.32
N VAL A 156 -9.14 -8.42 20.24
CA VAL A 156 -8.27 -9.14 19.31
C VAL A 156 -8.38 -10.65 19.49
N TYR A 157 -8.44 -11.15 20.73
CA TYR A 157 -8.61 -12.57 21.02
C TYR A 157 -9.94 -13.13 20.54
N GLN A 158 -11.03 -12.39 20.77
CA GLN A 158 -12.36 -12.83 20.33
C GLN A 158 -12.42 -12.90 18.81
N GLU A 159 -11.86 -11.91 18.11
CA GLU A 159 -11.78 -11.92 16.64
C GLU A 159 -10.96 -13.10 16.11
N LEU A 160 -9.83 -13.43 16.76
CA LEU A 160 -9.03 -14.59 16.38
C LEU A 160 -9.77 -15.92 16.56
N LYS A 161 -10.46 -16.09 17.69
CA LYS A 161 -11.25 -17.30 17.97
C LYS A 161 -12.31 -17.53 16.90
N GLU A 162 -13.04 -16.48 16.54
CA GLU A 162 -14.06 -16.55 15.51
C GLU A 162 -13.45 -16.80 14.12
N MET A 163 -12.32 -16.15 13.82
CA MET A 163 -11.59 -16.41 12.57
C MET A 163 -11.14 -17.87 12.46
N VAL A 164 -10.55 -18.44 13.52
CA VAL A 164 -10.10 -19.85 13.50
C VAL A 164 -11.29 -20.78 13.28
N PHE A 165 -12.41 -20.54 13.98
CA PHE A 165 -13.64 -21.31 13.80
C PHE A 165 -14.18 -21.23 12.37
N ASN A 166 -14.15 -20.05 11.74
CA ASN A 166 -14.58 -19.88 10.34
C ASN A 166 -13.56 -20.49 9.36
N ALA A 167 -12.27 -20.37 9.62
CA ALA A 167 -11.21 -20.94 8.80
C ALA A 167 -11.27 -22.48 8.79
N GLU A 168 -11.57 -23.12 9.93
CA GLU A 168 -11.76 -24.58 9.99
C GLU A 168 -12.93 -25.07 9.15
N LYS A 169 -13.96 -24.23 8.94
CA LYS A 169 -15.10 -24.54 8.06
C LYS A 169 -14.76 -24.33 6.58
N SER A 170 -14.01 -23.28 6.27
CA SER A 170 -13.80 -22.81 4.89
C SER A 170 -12.51 -23.31 4.24
N CYS A 171 -11.42 -23.48 5.00
CA CYS A 171 -10.06 -23.76 4.49
C CYS A 171 -9.64 -25.24 4.58
N GLY A 172 -10.55 -26.15 4.95
CA GLY A 172 -10.27 -27.59 5.03
C GLY A 172 -9.44 -28.00 6.26
N LYS A 173 -9.77 -29.17 6.83
CA LYS A 173 -9.10 -29.69 8.03
C LYS A 173 -7.75 -30.31 7.67
N GLY A 174 -6.65 -29.85 8.29
CA GLY A 174 -5.44 -30.68 8.40
C GLY A 174 -4.11 -29.96 8.58
N ASP A 175 -3.96 -28.75 8.04
CA ASP A 175 -2.67 -28.04 8.07
C ASP A 175 -2.67 -26.88 9.08
N LYS A 176 -1.57 -26.74 9.84
CA LYS A 176 -1.39 -25.59 10.75
C LYS A 176 -1.50 -24.27 9.97
N ILE A 177 -2.43 -23.42 10.38
CA ILE A 177 -2.65 -22.08 9.86
C ILE A 177 -1.40 -21.22 10.13
N LEU A 178 -0.94 -20.51 9.10
CA LEU A 178 0.09 -19.49 9.20
C LEU A 178 -0.60 -18.13 9.25
N LEU A 179 -0.65 -17.52 10.43
CA LEU A 179 -1.27 -16.21 10.61
C LEU A 179 -0.24 -15.13 10.31
N LEU A 180 -0.42 -14.42 9.21
CA LEU A 180 0.38 -13.25 8.86
C LEU A 180 -0.31 -11.99 9.39
N TRP A 181 0.24 -11.39 10.43
CA TRP A 181 -0.43 -10.26 11.09
C TRP A 181 0.48 -9.05 11.29
N ASN A 182 0.02 -7.87 10.88
CA ASN A 182 0.79 -6.62 10.85
C ASN A 182 0.45 -5.61 11.99
N ILE A 183 -0.24 -6.01 13.07
CA ILE A 183 -0.50 -5.06 14.18
C ILE A 183 0.68 -4.98 15.15
N ARG A 184 1.65 -4.12 14.83
CA ARG A 184 2.92 -3.94 15.58
C ARG A 184 2.79 -3.78 17.09
N ARG A 185 1.68 -3.24 17.62
CA ARG A 185 1.53 -2.97 19.06
C ARG A 185 0.97 -4.15 19.85
N LEU A 186 0.11 -4.95 19.25
CA LEU A 186 -0.57 -6.07 19.92
C LEU A 186 0.30 -7.33 19.95
N HIS A 187 1.27 -7.44 19.03
CA HIS A 187 2.29 -8.50 19.02
C HIS A 187 3.15 -8.59 20.29
N PHE A 188 3.30 -7.48 21.02
CA PHE A 188 4.16 -7.43 22.21
C PHE A 188 3.39 -7.65 23.53
N ALA A 189 2.06 -7.66 23.49
CA ALA A 189 1.28 -7.96 24.68
C ALA A 189 1.41 -9.45 24.97
N LYS A 190 1.97 -9.78 26.13
CA LYS A 190 2.18 -11.18 26.58
C LYS A 190 0.90 -11.99 26.48
N GLU A 191 -0.21 -11.38 26.86
CA GLU A 191 -1.54 -11.97 26.80
C GLU A 191 -1.95 -12.37 25.38
N THR A 192 -1.65 -11.53 24.37
CA THR A 192 -1.93 -11.86 22.96
C THR A 192 -1.03 -13.00 22.46
N GLN A 193 0.22 -13.10 22.94
CA GLN A 193 1.12 -14.19 22.58
C GLN A 193 0.65 -15.53 23.17
N GLU A 194 0.32 -15.56 24.47
CA GLU A 194 -0.22 -16.75 25.16
C GLU A 194 -1.49 -17.25 24.44
N LYS A 195 -2.39 -16.32 24.10
CA LYS A 195 -3.62 -16.60 23.35
C LYS A 195 -3.38 -17.09 21.91
N LEU A 196 -2.31 -16.66 21.24
CA LEU A 196 -1.94 -17.15 19.91
C LEU A 196 -1.35 -18.57 19.95
N GLU A 197 -0.57 -18.88 21.00
CA GLU A 197 -0.04 -20.22 21.24
C GLU A 197 -1.16 -21.24 21.47
N GLU A 198 -2.22 -20.87 22.21
CA GLU A 198 -3.43 -21.70 22.39
C GLU A 198 -4.09 -22.08 21.06
N LEU A 199 -4.07 -21.18 20.07
CA LEU A 199 -4.70 -21.37 18.76
C LEU A 199 -3.82 -22.15 17.76
N GLN A 200 -2.65 -22.65 18.20
CA GLN A 200 -1.66 -23.38 17.38
C GLN A 200 -1.28 -22.67 16.06
N SER A 201 -1.46 -21.35 16.03
CA SER A 201 -1.21 -20.53 14.85
C SER A 201 0.26 -20.14 14.80
N GLU A 202 0.91 -20.38 13.67
CA GLU A 202 2.29 -19.94 13.49
C GLU A 202 2.31 -18.48 13.03
N ASN A 203 3.01 -17.62 13.76
CA ASN A 203 3.22 -16.23 13.40
C ASN A 203 4.63 -16.05 12.80
N PRO A 204 4.79 -15.91 11.48
CA PRO A 204 6.09 -15.72 10.88
C PRO A 204 6.67 -14.34 11.27
N PRO A 205 8.00 -14.22 11.43
CA PRO A 205 8.61 -12.96 11.80
C PRO A 205 8.34 -11.89 10.74
N GLN A 206 7.65 -10.81 11.09
CA GLN A 206 7.48 -9.66 10.22
C GLN A 206 8.56 -8.61 10.49
N PRO A 207 9.27 -8.14 9.45
CA PRO A 207 10.25 -7.09 9.62
C PRO A 207 9.57 -5.74 9.93
N ALA A 208 10.28 -4.84 10.62
CA ALA A 208 9.75 -3.50 10.84
C ALA A 208 9.54 -2.76 9.50
N TYR A 209 8.52 -1.90 9.43
CA TYR A 209 8.22 -1.05 8.27
C TYR A 209 7.99 -1.82 6.97
N SER A 210 7.16 -2.88 7.04
CA SER A 210 6.94 -3.82 5.95
C SER A 210 5.49 -3.92 5.50
N SER A 211 4.91 -2.79 5.09
CA SER A 211 3.60 -2.80 4.40
C SER A 211 3.67 -3.42 3.00
N ASP A 212 4.83 -3.38 2.34
CA ASP A 212 4.99 -3.91 0.99
C ASP A 212 4.97 -5.44 0.88
N PRO A 213 5.38 -6.25 1.87
CA PRO A 213 5.08 -7.69 1.90
C PRO A 213 3.74 -8.05 2.57
N ALA A 214 2.96 -7.08 3.08
CA ALA A 214 1.67 -7.35 3.73
C ALA A 214 0.55 -7.36 2.68
N PRO A 215 -0.09 -8.51 2.38
CA PRO A 215 -1.10 -8.60 1.33
C PRO A 215 -2.28 -7.65 1.52
N SER A 216 -2.70 -7.43 2.77
CA SER A 216 -3.77 -6.49 3.09
C SER A 216 -3.42 -5.07 2.62
N ASP A 217 -2.21 -4.60 2.90
CA ASP A 217 -1.75 -3.24 2.56
C ASP A 217 -1.58 -3.02 1.06
N TYR A 218 -0.91 -3.93 0.34
CA TYR A 218 -0.58 -3.70 -1.07
C TYR A 218 -1.69 -4.10 -2.05
N HIS A 219 -2.63 -4.96 -1.64
CA HIS A 219 -3.66 -5.52 -2.53
C HIS A 219 -5.08 -5.20 -2.06
N LEU A 220 -5.49 -5.73 -0.90
CA LEU A 220 -6.88 -5.64 -0.45
C LEU A 220 -7.30 -4.19 -0.20
N PHE A 221 -6.51 -3.46 0.59
CA PHE A 221 -6.82 -2.09 0.97
C PHE A 221 -6.71 -1.11 -0.18
N ARG A 222 -5.85 -1.38 -1.17
CA ARG A 222 -5.84 -0.62 -2.43
C ARG A 222 -7.15 -0.75 -3.20
N SER A 223 -7.67 -1.97 -3.25
CA SER A 223 -8.94 -2.25 -3.93
C SER A 223 -10.11 -1.63 -3.17
N LEU A 224 -10.11 -1.73 -1.84
CA LEU A 224 -11.09 -1.09 -0.96
C LEU A 224 -11.07 0.45 -1.08
N GLU A 225 -9.89 1.06 -1.08
CA GLU A 225 -9.74 2.52 -1.26
C GLU A 225 -10.35 2.98 -2.58
N HIS A 226 -10.10 2.24 -3.66
CA HIS A 226 -10.68 2.55 -4.97
C HIS A 226 -12.20 2.28 -5.02
N TRP A 227 -12.67 1.21 -4.39
CA TRP A 227 -14.10 0.89 -4.28
C TRP A 227 -14.89 1.98 -3.56
N LEU A 228 -14.29 2.59 -2.54
CA LEU A 228 -14.91 3.67 -1.76
C LEU A 228 -14.72 5.05 -2.39
N GLU A 229 -13.89 5.19 -3.42
CA GLU A 229 -13.63 6.47 -4.08
C GLU A 229 -14.92 7.09 -4.66
N GLY A 230 -15.15 8.37 -4.38
CA GLY A 230 -16.36 9.09 -4.77
C GLY A 230 -17.59 8.83 -3.90
N LYS A 231 -17.57 7.85 -2.99
CA LYS A 231 -18.73 7.50 -2.17
C LYS A 231 -18.86 8.40 -0.94
N GLN A 232 -20.08 8.90 -0.72
CA GLN A 232 -20.46 9.65 0.48
C GLN A 232 -21.47 8.85 1.31
N LEU A 233 -20.97 8.28 2.40
CA LEU A 233 -21.71 7.42 3.32
C LEU A 233 -22.24 8.27 4.47
N ARG A 234 -23.52 8.10 4.82
CA ARG A 234 -24.17 8.89 5.89
C ARG A 234 -24.10 8.18 7.23
N SER A 235 -24.04 6.85 7.21
CA SER A 235 -24.09 5.99 8.39
C SER A 235 -23.05 4.88 8.37
N GLU A 236 -22.83 4.24 9.53
CA GLU A 236 -22.03 3.01 9.59
C GLU A 236 -22.69 1.86 8.82
N ASP A 237 -24.03 1.84 8.76
CA ASP A 237 -24.75 0.79 8.07
C ASP A 237 -24.62 0.91 6.55
N ASP A 238 -24.53 2.13 6.01
CA ASP A 238 -24.17 2.37 4.61
C ASP A 238 -22.78 1.79 4.31
N LEU A 239 -21.81 2.02 5.21
CA LEU A 239 -20.47 1.44 5.08
C LEU A 239 -20.50 -0.08 5.16
N LYS A 240 -21.29 -0.68 6.07
CA LYS A 240 -21.44 -2.14 6.14
C LYS A 240 -21.99 -2.71 4.84
N LEU A 241 -22.97 -2.04 4.23
CA LEU A 241 -23.54 -2.46 2.95
C LEU A 241 -22.50 -2.42 1.82
N GLU A 242 -21.71 -1.34 1.76
CA GLU A 242 -20.63 -1.23 0.76
C GLU A 242 -19.54 -2.30 0.95
N LEU A 243 -19.23 -2.64 2.21
CA LEU A 243 -18.27 -3.69 2.54
C LEU A 243 -18.82 -5.09 2.27
N SER A 244 -20.11 -5.35 2.51
CA SER A 244 -20.71 -6.64 2.19
C SER A 244 -20.68 -6.89 0.70
N VAL A 245 -21.01 -5.89 -0.13
CA VAL A 245 -20.94 -6.01 -1.59
C VAL A 245 -19.51 -6.21 -2.09
N LEU A 246 -18.50 -5.64 -1.43
CA LEU A 246 -17.10 -5.80 -1.82
C LEU A 246 -16.54 -7.19 -1.46
N PHE A 247 -17.01 -7.79 -0.38
CA PHE A 247 -16.48 -9.04 0.18
C PHE A 247 -17.33 -10.28 -0.14
N GLU A 248 -18.50 -10.13 -0.76
CA GLU A 248 -19.30 -11.20 -1.38
C GLU A 248 -18.81 -11.56 -2.78
#